data_AF-A0A970JQF5-F1
#
_entry.id   AF-A0A970JQF5-F1
#
_cell.length_a   1.000
_cell.length_b   1.000
_cell.length_c   1.000
_cell.angle_alpha   90.00
_cell.angle_beta   90.00
_cell.angle_gamma   90.00
#
_symmetry.space_group_name_H-M   'P 1'
#
loop_
_entity.id
_entity.type
_entity.pdbx_description
1 polymer ?
#
loop_
_entity_poly.entity_id
_entity_poly.type
_entity_poly.pdbx_seq_one_letter_code
_entity_poly.pdbx_strand_id
1 'polypeptide(L)'
;MHVGAAIAVVILAITGLASLWFARTLGKGRFELINGFKPEKAKDARALAGVLRICYSILGWALLGSAFLTAGTGSLAAGLIAASLIITVTLTFMISTMSKYYRL
;
A
#
# COMPACT_ATOMS: atom_id res chain seq x y z
N MET A 1 -26.76 1.76 -8.89
CA MET A 1 -25.33 1.37 -8.88
C MET A 1 -25.24 -0.08 -9.31
N HIS A 2 -24.40 -0.41 -10.30
CA HIS A 2 -24.15 -1.80 -10.69
C HIS A 2 -23.44 -2.54 -9.54
N VAL A 3 -23.85 -3.78 -9.27
CA VAL A 3 -23.32 -4.62 -8.18
C VAL A 3 -21.78 -4.69 -8.19
N GLY A 4 -21.17 -4.73 -9.38
CA GLY A 4 -19.71 -4.73 -9.53
C GLY A 4 -19.00 -3.46 -9.01
N ALA A 5 -19.63 -2.28 -9.14
CA ALA A 5 -19.06 -1.03 -8.62
C ALA A 5 -19.08 -0.99 -7.10
N ALA A 6 -20.17 -1.46 -6.49
CA ALA A 6 -20.27 -1.54 -5.03
C ALA A 6 -19.23 -2.51 -4.44
N ILE A 7 -19.05 -3.68 -5.06
CA ILE A 7 -18.03 -4.66 -4.63
C ILE A 7 -16.62 -4.07 -4.74
N ALA A 8 -16.29 -3.41 -5.86
CA ALA A 8 -14.98 -2.80 -6.05
C ALA A 8 -14.69 -1.69 -5.02
N VAL A 9 -15.68 -0.85 -4.71
CA VAL A 9 -15.55 0.19 -3.67
C VAL A 9 -15.23 -0.43 -2.31
N VAL A 10 -15.93 -1.51 -1.94
CA VAL A 10 -15.70 -2.20 -0.65
C VAL A 10 -14.29 -2.80 -0.61
N ILE A 11 -13.85 -3.47 -1.68
CA ILE A 11 -12.51 -4.06 -1.76
C ILE A 11 -11.43 -2.98 -1.68
N LEU A 12 -11.57 -1.89 -2.42
CA LEU A 12 -10.63 -0.77 -2.41
C LEU A 12 -10.56 -0.12 -1.03
N ALA A 13 -11.71 0.06 -0.36
CA ALA A 13 -11.77 0.64 0.98
C ALA A 13 -11.10 -0.27 2.03
N ILE A 14 -11.39 -1.58 2.03
CA ILE A 14 -10.78 -2.54 2.96
C ILE A 14 -9.27 -2.61 2.73
N THR A 15 -8.84 -2.71 1.48
CA THR A 15 -7.41 -2.81 1.13
C THR A 15 -6.67 -1.51 1.48
N GLY A 16 -7.32 -0.36 1.27
CA GLY A 16 -6.79 0.95 1.66
C GLY A 16 -6.61 1.09 3.16
N LEU A 17 -7.64 0.70 3.94
CA LEU A 17 -7.58 0.68 5.40
C LEU A 17 -6.53 -0.28 5.93
N ALA A 18 -6.42 -1.48 5.37
CA ALA A 18 -5.39 -2.46 5.71
C ALA A 18 -3.99 -1.89 5.45
N SER A 19 -3.78 -1.20 4.32
CA SER A 19 -2.51 -0.55 3.99
C SER A 19 -2.15 0.56 4.97
N LEU A 20 -3.11 1.41 5.36
CA LEU A 20 -2.88 2.44 6.39
C LEU A 20 -2.59 1.83 7.76
N TRP A 21 -3.29 0.74 8.10
CA TRP A 21 -3.04 0.00 9.33
C TRP A 21 -1.62 -0.58 9.32
N PHE A 22 -1.20 -1.20 8.22
CA PHE A 22 0.19 -1.65 8.03
C PHE A 22 1.17 -0.50 8.22
N ALA A 23 1.01 0.63 7.53
CA ALA A 23 1.87 1.79 7.70
C ALA A 23 2.00 2.24 9.17
N ARG A 24 0.90 2.26 9.92
CA ARG A 24 0.92 2.59 11.36
C ARG A 24 1.63 1.54 12.20
N THR A 25 1.43 0.26 11.93
CA THR A 25 2.09 -0.82 12.68
C THR A 25 3.60 -0.86 12.47
N LEU A 26 4.07 -0.53 11.26
CA LEU A 26 5.51 -0.41 10.94
C LEU A 26 6.19 0.68 11.77
N GLY A 27 5.49 1.79 12.07
CA GLY A 27 6.01 2.87 12.92
C GLY A 27 6.15 2.52 14.40
N LYS A 28 5.55 1.42 14.88
CA LYS A 28 5.60 0.96 16.28
C LYS A 28 6.68 -0.09 16.54
N GLY A 29 7.61 -0.31 15.61
CA GLY A 29 8.68 -1.29 15.77
C GLY A 29 8.25 -2.75 15.62
N ARG A 30 7.00 -3.04 15.21
CA ARG A 30 6.51 -4.42 14.97
C ARG A 30 6.95 -4.99 13.61
N PHE A 31 8.05 -4.48 13.07
CA PHE A 31 8.55 -4.81 11.73
C PHE A 31 9.00 -6.27 11.61
N GLU A 32 9.54 -6.82 12.70
CA GLU A 32 9.99 -8.22 12.77
C GLU A 32 8.85 -9.23 12.57
N LEU A 33 7.63 -8.88 12.99
CA LEU A 33 6.49 -9.80 13.03
C LEU A 33 5.76 -9.97 11.70
N ILE A 34 5.89 -9.02 10.78
CA ILE A 34 4.98 -8.94 9.61
C ILE A 34 5.59 -9.56 8.34
N ASN A 35 6.92 -9.74 8.27
CA ASN A 35 7.57 -10.16 7.01
C ASN A 35 8.65 -11.24 7.17
N GLY A 36 8.74 -11.92 8.32
CA GLY A 36 9.88 -12.81 8.60
C GLY A 36 11.22 -12.07 8.55
N PHE A 37 11.16 -10.76 8.79
CA PHE A 37 12.23 -9.82 8.50
C PHE A 37 13.33 -9.99 9.53
N LYS A 38 14.39 -10.72 9.19
CA LYS A 38 15.57 -10.84 10.05
C LYS A 38 16.37 -9.54 9.98
N PRO A 39 16.48 -8.76 11.07
CA PRO A 39 17.20 -7.48 11.07
C PRO A 39 18.68 -7.65 10.68
N GLU A 40 19.22 -8.86 10.82
CA GLU A 40 20.59 -9.26 10.45
C GLU A 40 20.91 -9.14 8.95
N LYS A 41 19.89 -9.23 8.07
CA LYS A 41 20.07 -9.11 6.60
C LYS A 41 19.81 -7.71 6.05
N ALA A 42 19.23 -6.83 6.87
CA ALA A 42 18.90 -5.48 6.48
C ALA A 42 20.10 -4.57 6.72
N LYS A 43 20.59 -3.93 5.65
CA LYS A 43 21.69 -2.97 5.75
C LYS A 43 21.30 -1.76 6.61
N ASP A 44 20.01 -1.40 6.60
CA ASP A 44 19.46 -0.31 7.40
C ASP A 44 17.94 -0.49 7.67
N ALA A 45 17.61 -1.27 8.72
CA ALA A 45 16.22 -1.67 9.01
C ALA A 45 15.30 -0.48 9.33
N ARG A 46 15.83 0.60 9.96
CA ARG A 46 15.05 1.80 10.27
C ARG A 46 14.70 2.60 9.02
N ALA A 47 15.66 2.78 8.11
CA ALA A 47 15.44 3.50 6.85
C ALA A 47 14.39 2.76 6.00
N LEU A 48 14.54 1.44 5.87
CA LEU A 48 13.59 0.61 5.15
C LEU A 48 12.18 0.65 5.78
N ALA A 49 12.09 0.62 7.11
CA ALA A 49 10.81 0.77 7.80
C ALA A 49 10.12 2.11 7.57
N GLY A 50 10.91 3.19 7.52
CA GLY A 50 10.43 4.52 7.14
C GLY A 50 9.88 4.53 5.71
N VAL A 51 10.61 3.96 4.76
CA VAL A 51 10.19 3.91 3.36
C VAL A 51 8.92 3.07 3.18
N LEU A 52 8.87 1.86 3.74
CA LEU A 52 7.69 1.00 3.68
C LEU A 52 6.48 1.69 4.32
N ARG A 53 6.65 2.39 5.45
CA ARG A 53 5.57 3.17 6.07
C ARG A 53 5.03 4.25 5.15
N ILE A 54 5.89 5.00 4.46
CA ILE A 54 5.48 6.04 3.51
C ILE A 54 4.74 5.39 2.33
N CYS A 55 5.29 4.32 1.77
CA CYS A 55 4.68 3.59 0.65
C CYS A 55 3.28 3.07 0.98
N TYR A 56 3.13 2.37 2.11
CA TYR A 56 1.82 1.86 2.54
C TYR A 56 0.84 2.99 2.92
N SER A 57 1.34 4.14 3.41
CA SER A 57 0.48 5.30 3.66
C SER A 57 -0.07 5.87 2.35
N ILE A 58 0.80 6.10 1.36
CA ILE A 58 0.42 6.60 0.03
C ILE A 58 -0.55 5.61 -0.64
N LEU A 59 -0.23 4.32 -0.61
CA LEU A 59 -1.06 3.26 -1.16
C LEU A 59 -2.45 3.24 -0.51
N GLY A 60 -2.50 3.33 0.82
CA GLY A 60 -3.75 3.32 1.57
C GLY A 60 -4.66 4.50 1.24
N TRP A 61 -4.10 5.71 1.19
CA TRP A 61 -4.84 6.92 0.79
C TRP A 61 -5.28 6.88 -0.67
N ALA A 62 -4.44 6.39 -1.56
CA ALA A 62 -4.78 6.24 -2.98
C ALA A 62 -5.94 5.27 -3.19
N LEU A 63 -5.92 4.12 -2.53
CA LEU A 63 -7.00 3.13 -2.59
C LEU A 63 -8.32 3.67 -2.05
N LEU A 64 -8.28 4.42 -0.93
CA LEU A 64 -9.45 5.10 -0.40
C LEU A 64 -9.96 6.19 -1.34
N GLY A 65 -9.06 6.97 -1.94
CA GLY A 65 -9.38 7.98 -2.94
C GLY A 65 -10.07 7.37 -4.16
N SER A 66 -9.53 6.27 -4.69
CA SER A 66 -10.14 5.52 -5.78
C SER A 66 -11.50 4.95 -5.41
N ALA A 67 -11.67 4.42 -4.19
CA ALA A 67 -12.97 3.95 -3.71
C ALA A 67 -14.01 5.09 -3.70
N PHE A 68 -13.63 6.27 -3.21
CA PHE A 68 -14.50 7.44 -3.17
C PHE A 68 -14.85 7.94 -4.57
N LEU A 69 -13.88 7.93 -5.48
CA LEU A 69 -14.04 8.36 -6.85
C LEU A 69 -14.95 7.39 -7.64
N THR A 70 -14.80 6.08 -7.44
CA THR A 70 -15.69 5.06 -8.04
C THR A 70 -17.10 5.16 -7.46
N ALA A 71 -17.25 5.41 -6.16
CA ALA A 71 -18.56 5.60 -5.53
C ALA A 71 -19.27 6.88 -6.02
N GLY A 72 -18.53 7.99 -6.16
CA GLY A 72 -19.10 9.29 -6.55
C GLY A 72 -19.37 9.45 -8.06
N THR A 73 -18.51 8.87 -8.91
CA THR A 73 -18.66 8.99 -10.38
C THR A 73 -19.43 7.82 -11.01
N GLY A 74 -19.56 6.70 -10.30
CA GLY A 74 -20.06 5.44 -10.86
C GLY A 74 -19.12 4.80 -11.90
N SER A 75 -17.96 5.41 -12.18
CA SER A 75 -16.99 4.92 -13.16
C SER A 75 -15.96 4.01 -12.50
N LEU A 76 -16.20 2.71 -12.61
CA LEU A 76 -15.29 1.67 -12.15
C LEU A 76 -13.93 1.74 -12.86
N ALA A 77 -13.94 1.99 -14.17
CA ALA A 77 -12.74 1.99 -15.01
C ALA A 77 -11.77 3.10 -14.60
N ALA A 78 -12.24 4.33 -14.39
CA ALA A 78 -11.39 5.45 -14.01
C ALA A 78 -10.75 5.24 -12.64
N GLY A 79 -11.51 4.75 -11.65
CA GLY A 79 -11.00 4.49 -10.30
C GLY A 79 -9.96 3.36 -10.27
N LEU A 80 -10.18 2.29 -11.05
CA LEU A 80 -9.25 1.17 -11.15
C LEU A 80 -7.95 1.54 -11.87
N ILE A 81 -8.02 2.33 -12.96
CA ILE A 81 -6.82 2.79 -13.68
C ILE A 81 -5.97 3.70 -12.78
N ALA A 82 -6.60 4.62 -12.05
CA ALA A 82 -5.89 5.49 -11.11
C ALA A 82 -5.23 4.67 -9.98
N ALA A 83 -5.96 3.70 -9.40
CA ALA A 83 -5.43 2.83 -8.36
C ALA A 83 -4.26 1.98 -8.87
N SER A 84 -4.39 1.37 -10.06
CA SER A 84 -3.37 0.48 -10.61
C SER A 84 -2.06 1.21 -10.93
N LEU A 85 -2.12 2.43 -11.46
CA LEU A 85 -0.96 3.30 -11.67
C LEU A 85 -0.22 3.57 -10.36
N ILE A 86 -0.96 3.96 -9.30
CA ILE A 86 -0.36 4.28 -8.01
C ILE A 86 0.22 3.03 -7.35
N ILE A 87 -0.48 1.90 -7.41
CA ILE A 87 0.01 0.60 -6.93
C ILE A 87 1.32 0.23 -7.64
N THR A 88 1.37 0.37 -8.97
CA THR A 88 2.54 0.00 -9.78
C THR A 88 3.75 0.85 -9.44
N VAL A 89 3.59 2.17 -9.36
CA VAL A 89 4.68 3.09 -8.99
C VAL A 89 5.17 2.79 -7.57
N THR A 90 4.25 2.60 -6.62
CA THR A 90 4.58 2.31 -5.23
C THR A 90 5.31 0.98 -5.09
N LEU A 91 4.84 -0.09 -5.74
CA LEU A 91 5.51 -1.40 -5.74
C LEU A 91 6.90 -1.32 -6.38
N THR A 92 7.02 -0.66 -7.53
CA THR A 92 8.32 -0.50 -8.22
C THR A 92 9.33 0.21 -7.32
N PHE A 93 8.89 1.25 -6.61
CA PHE A 93 9.71 1.96 -5.64
C PHE A 93 10.07 1.09 -4.42
N MET A 94 9.12 0.32 -3.89
CA MET A 94 9.37 -0.62 -2.79
C MET A 94 10.36 -1.72 -3.18
N ILE A 95 10.23 -2.29 -4.37
CA ILE A 95 11.15 -3.32 -4.89
C ILE A 95 12.55 -2.73 -5.07
N SER A 96 12.66 -1.56 -5.70
CA SER A 96 13.94 -0.86 -5.88
C SER A 96 14.61 -0.53 -4.55
N THR A 97 13.82 -0.13 -3.56
CA THR A 97 14.28 0.15 -2.20
C THR A 97 14.71 -1.13 -1.49
N MET A 98 13.91 -2.20 -1.55
CA MET A 98 14.27 -3.51 -0.98
C MET A 98 15.59 -4.01 -1.56
N SER A 99 15.80 -3.93 -2.88
CA SER A 99 17.07 -4.31 -3.51
C SER A 99 18.26 -3.47 -3.07
N LYS A 100 18.03 -2.22 -2.63
CA LYS A 100 19.09 -1.32 -2.14
C LYS A 100 19.42 -1.53 -0.66
N TYR A 101 18.43 -1.88 0.16
CA TYR A 101 18.53 -1.96 1.62
C TYR A 101 18.54 -3.39 2.19
N TYR A 102 18.27 -4.40 1.37
CA TYR A 102 18.30 -5.81 1.74
C TYR A 102 19.43 -6.53 0.99
N ARG A 103 20.35 -7.17 1.71
CA ARG A 103 21.29 -8.11 1.11
C ARG A 103 20.56 -9.44 0.95
N LEU A 104 20.25 -9.81 -0.29
CA LEU A 104 19.78 -11.16 -0.65
C LEU A 104 20.82 -12.20 -0.20
#